data_AF-X1TV92-F1
#
_entry.id   AF-X1TV92-F1
#
_cell.length_a   1.000
_cell.length_b   1.000
_cell.length_c   1.000
_cell.angle_alpha   90.00
_cell.angle_beta   90.00
_cell.angle_gamma   90.00
#
_symmetry.space_group_name_H-M   'P 1'
#
loop_
_entity.id
_entity.type
_entity.pdbx_description
1 polymer ?
#
loop_
_entity_poly.entity_id
_entity_poly.type
_entity_poly.pdbx_seq_one_letter_code
_entity_poly.pdbx_strand_id
1 'polypeptide(L)' 'DKASIIESTLKNKKASITIKFVSQLISATHDKSGAVIEGDLQKIREVIDIWTFMRDVSSSDPNWKLVATEAAN' A
#
# COMPACT_ATOMS: atom_id res chain seq x y z
N ASP A 1 12.16 -3.22 3.79
CA ASP A 1 11.02 -2.43 3.27
C ASP A 1 11.28 -0.94 3.40
N LYS A 2 10.86 -0.16 2.39
CA LYS A 2 11.07 1.29 2.31
C LYS A 2 9.72 1.97 2.12
N ALA A 3 9.48 3.05 2.86
CA ALA A 3 8.34 3.93 2.65
C ALA A 3 8.83 5.35 2.36
N SER A 4 8.23 6.02 1.39
CA SER A 4 8.55 7.41 1.05
C SER A 4 7.29 8.19 0.70
N ILE A 5 7.17 9.41 1.22
CA ILE A 5 6.15 10.36 0.78
C ILE A 5 6.53 10.82 -0.63
N ILE A 6 5.62 10.64 -1.59
CA ILE A 6 5.82 11.05 -2.99
C ILE A 6 4.98 12.27 -3.35
N GLU A 7 3.90 12.52 -2.61
CA GLU A 7 3.08 13.72 -2.75
C GLU A 7 2.50 14.13 -1.39
N SER A 8 2.37 15.43 -1.17
CA SER A 8 1.60 15.96 -0.04
C SER A 8 0.86 17.22 -0.47
N THR A 9 -0.40 17.32 -0.08
CA THR A 9 -1.24 18.49 -0.38
C THR A 9 -2.08 18.87 0.83
N LEU A 10 -2.40 20.15 0.95
CA LEU A 10 -3.38 20.68 1.89
C LEU A 10 -4.34 21.58 1.12
N LYS A 11 -5.61 21.18 1.05
CA LYS A 11 -6.67 22.00 0.44
C LYS A 11 -7.74 22.27 1.48
N ASN A 12 -7.93 23.55 1.81
CA ASN A 12 -8.73 23.98 2.95
C ASN A 12 -8.25 23.30 4.23
N LYS A 13 -9.05 22.39 4.80
CA LYS A 13 -8.73 21.62 6.01
C LYS A 13 -8.40 20.16 5.70
N LYS A 14 -8.41 19.74 4.44
CA LYS A 14 -8.12 18.36 4.04
C LYS A 14 -6.65 18.23 3.65
N ALA A 15 -5.87 17.57 4.50
CA ALA A 15 -4.52 17.14 4.16
C ALA A 15 -4.58 15.79 3.44
N SER A 16 -3.78 15.65 2.40
CA SER A 16 -3.59 14.41 1.66
C SER A 16 -2.09 14.09 1.59
N ILE A 17 -1.74 12.83 1.83
CA ILE A 17 -0.37 12.33 1.74
C ILE A 17 -0.39 11.07 0.89
N THR A 18 0.38 11.05 -0.19
CA THR A 18 0.57 9.86 -1.01
C THR A 18 1.92 9.24 -0.66
N ILE A 19 1.90 7.97 -0.29
CA ILE A 19 3.06 7.20 0.16
C ILE A 19 3.31 6.07 -0.83
N LYS A 20 4.56 5.95 -1.28
CA LYS A 20 5.06 4.77 -1.98
C LYS A 20 5.67 3.81 -0.96
N PHE A 21 5.16 2.58 -0.93
CA PHE A 21 5.71 1.45 -0.20
C PHE A 21 6.45 0.54 -1.17
N VAL A 22 7.61 0.05 -0.77
CA VAL A 22 8.37 -0.98 -1.46
C VAL A 22 8.54 -2.15 -0.51
N SER A 23 7.95 -3.28 -0.87
CA SER A 23 7.96 -4.52 -0.10
C SER A 23 8.53 -5.67 -0.93
N GLN A 24 8.96 -6.71 -0.24
CA GLN A 24 9.35 -7.98 -0.85
C GLN A 24 8.31 -9.03 -0.49
N LEU A 25 7.69 -9.64 -1.50
CA LEU A 25 6.63 -10.63 -1.33
C LEU A 25 7.03 -11.95 -2.00
N ILE A 26 6.81 -13.03 -1.25
CA ILE A 26 6.78 -14.39 -1.77
C ILE A 26 5.32 -14.82 -1.73
N SER A 27 4.77 -15.21 -2.88
CA SER A 27 3.38 -15.64 -2.99
C SER A 27 3.28 -17.00 -3.67
N ALA A 28 2.40 -17.84 -3.13
CA ALA A 28 2.01 -19.11 -3.72
C ALA A 28 0.53 -19.38 -3.42
N THR A 29 -0.23 -19.72 -4.45
CA THR A 29 -1.61 -20.18 -4.34
C THR A 29 -1.60 -21.70 -4.29
N HIS A 30 -2.29 -22.28 -3.32
CA HIS A 30 -2.39 -23.74 -3.16
C HIS A 30 -3.80 -24.20 -3.52
N ASP A 31 -3.91 -25.40 -4.08
CA ASP A 31 -5.20 -26.08 -4.22
C ASP A 31 -5.66 -26.74 -2.91
N LYS A 32 -6.80 -27.42 -2.95
CA LYS A 32 -7.38 -28.12 -1.79
C LYS A 32 -6.51 -29.27 -1.25
N SER A 33 -5.62 -29.82 -2.06
CA SER A 33 -4.70 -30.89 -1.68
C SER A 33 -3.39 -30.37 -1.07
N GLY A 34 -3.19 -29.04 -1.07
CA GLY A 34 -1.97 -28.39 -0.62
C GLY A 34 -0.88 -28.33 -1.69
N ALA A 35 -1.19 -28.66 -2.95
CA ALA A 35 -0.25 -28.49 -4.06
C ALA A 35 -0.23 -27.02 -4.52
N VAL A 36 0.95 -26.48 -4.81
CA VAL A 36 1.11 -25.14 -5.39
C VAL A 36 0.59 -25.15 -6.82
N ILE A 37 -0.39 -24.29 -7.12
CA ILE A 37 -0.99 -24.14 -8.45
C ILE A 37 -0.61 -22.81 -9.14
N GLU A 38 -0.11 -21.84 -8.38
CA GLU A 38 0.37 -20.57 -8.91
C GLU A 38 1.41 -19.96 -7.95
N GLY A 39 2.37 -19.20 -8.49
CA GLY A 39 3.41 -18.56 -7.70
C GLY A 39 4.64 -19.45 -7.48
N ASP A 40 5.56 -18.99 -6.64
CA ASP A 40 6.83 -19.67 -6.37
C ASP A 40 7.28 -19.32 -4.95
N LEU A 41 7.47 -20.33 -4.11
CA LEU A 41 7.86 -20.22 -2.71
C LEU A 41 9.31 -19.74 -2.51
N GLN A 42 10.12 -19.71 -3.55
CA GLN A 42 11.53 -19.30 -3.50
C GLN A 42 11.78 -17.97 -4.23
N LYS A 43 10.83 -17.48 -5.02
CA LYS A 43 11.00 -16.26 -5.80
C LYS A 43 10.49 -15.04 -5.05
N ILE A 44 11.42 -14.21 -4.60
CA ILE A 44 11.10 -12.88 -4.06
C ILE A 44 10.67 -11.97 -5.21
N ARG A 45 9.50 -11.35 -5.08
CA ARG A 45 9.03 -10.26 -5.96
C ARG A 45 9.08 -8.96 -5.18
N GLU A 46 9.66 -7.93 -5.79
CA GLU A 46 9.48 -6.57 -5.29
C GLU A 46 8.06 -6.11 -5.68
N VAL A 47 7.32 -5.59 -4.72
CA VAL A 47 5.97 -5.05 -4.92
C VAL A 47 5.96 -3.60 -4.47
N ILE A 48 5.45 -2.75 -5.35
CA ILE A 48 5.32 -1.32 -5.13
C ILE A 48 3.84 -0.99 -4.99
N ASP A 49 3.48 -0.54 -3.79
CA ASP A 49 2.15 -0.04 -3.48
C ASP A 49 2.19 1.47 -3.31
N ILE A 50 1.22 2.17 -3.90
CA ILE A 50 1.05 3.62 -3.74
C ILE A 50 -0.30 3.87 -3.10
N TRP A 51 -0.28 4.39 -1.88
CA TRP A 51 -1.50 4.66 -1.12
C TRP A 51 -1.62 6.15 -0.81
N THR A 52 -2.82 6.70 -1.02
CA THR A 52 -3.15 8.06 -0.64
C THR A 52 -4.00 8.06 0.62
N PHE A 53 -3.50 8.73 1.64
CA PHE A 53 -4.17 8.94 2.91
C PHE A 53 -4.69 10.36 3.01
N MET A 54 -5.88 10.54 3.59
CA MET A 54 -6.48 11.85 3.81
C MET A 54 -6.97 12.03 5.24
N ARG A 55 -6.80 13.25 5.77
CA ARG A 55 -7.33 13.65 7.08
C ARG A 55 -7.84 15.08 7.03
N ASP A 56 -8.95 15.35 7.73
CA ASP A 56 -9.32 16.72 8.09
C ASP A 56 -8.46 17.15 9.29
N VAL A 57 -7.54 18.10 9.08
CA VAL A 57 -6.58 18.53 10.11
C VAL A 57 -7.22 19.31 11.25
N SER A 58 -8.47 19.76 11.10
CA SER A 58 -9.23 20.38 12.19
C SER A 58 -9.97 19.37 13.06
N SER A 59 -10.03 18.11 12.64
CA SER A 59 -10.65 17.04 13.41
C SER A 59 -9.79 16.67 14.62
N SER A 60 -10.44 16.51 15.77
CA SER A 60 -9.82 15.91 16.96
C SER A 60 -9.51 14.42 16.77
N ASP A 61 -10.16 13.75 15.82
CA ASP A 61 -9.82 12.39 15.42
C ASP A 61 -8.45 12.39 14.71
N PRO A 62 -7.43 11.71 15.26
CA PRO A 62 -6.10 11.66 14.67
C PRO A 62 -6.01 10.76 13.43
N ASN A 63 -7.04 9.96 13.15
CA ASN A 63 -6.99 8.93 12.13
C ASN A 63 -6.95 9.49 10.71
N TRP A 64 -6.12 8.85 9.88
CA TRP A 64 -6.05 9.07 8.44
C TRP A 64 -6.85 7.99 7.72
N LYS A 65 -7.67 8.39 6.76
CA LYS A 65 -8.43 7.46 5.92
C LYS A 65 -7.65 7.12 4.67
N LEU A 66 -7.57 5.85 4.33
CA LEU A 66 -7.10 5.41 3.01
C LEU A 66 -8.18 5.76 1.97
N VAL A 67 -7.83 6.62 1.01
CA VAL A 67 -8.76 7.13 0.01
C VAL A 67 -8.43 6.70 -1.41
N ALA A 68 -7.19 6.25 -1.67
CA ALA A 68 -6.81 5.64 -2.94
C ALA A 68 -5.69 4.61 -2.74
N THR A 69 -5.69 3.57 -3.59
CA THR A 69 -4.65 2.54 -3.68
C THR A 69 -4.34 2.27 -5.14
N GLU A 70 -3.06 2.22 -5.48
CA GLU A 70 -2.55 1.82 -6.78
C GLU A 70 -1.45 0.78 -6.57
N ALA A 71 -1.46 -0.26 -7.41
CA ALA A 71 -0.37 -1.22 -7.51
C ALA A 71 0.38 -0.93 -8.81
N ALA A 72 1.69 -0.70 -8.72
CA ALA A 72 2.52 -0.67 -9.92
C ALA A 72 2.87 -2.13 -10.27
N ASN A 73 2.16 -2.68 -11.26
CA ASN A 73 2.46 -3.99 -11.84
C ASN A 73 3.61 -3.91 -12.84
#